data_AF-A0A5C5HCZ9-F1
#
_entry.id   AF-A0A5C5HCZ9-F1
#
_cell.length_a   1.000
_cell.length_b   1.000
_cell.length_c   1.000
_cell.angle_alpha   90.00
_cell.angle_beta   90.00
_cell.angle_gamma   90.00
#
_symmetry.space_group_name_H-M   'P 1'
#
loop_
_entity.id
_entity.type
_entity.pdbx_description
1 polymer ?
#
loop_
_entity_poly.entity_id
_entity_poly.type
_entity_poly.pdbx_seq_one_letter_code
_entity_poly.pdbx_strand_id
1 'polypeptide(L)'
;MMTLKPMGTPGKCPAHERAWTPEEEELVISLYRKKSLTEIAALLPAPGRSADAVAHKLQFLRERFPDQIGYMRPRYTQEQDNFIRKNCYMMTAEEIGNQLTPRRTRTSVMHRARRLGIRLYKCGDNSPHTKYEDEDVELIRGLRDSSDLTFREIGGKFAIDKDTTRWLYYHRHTAIDAIVREYLPR
;
A
#
# COMPACT_ATOMS: atom_id res chain seq x y z
N MET A 1 29.40 3.50 36.89
CA MET A 1 29.40 2.50 35.79
C MET A 1 28.30 1.50 36.07
N MET A 2 27.40 1.23 35.12
CA MET A 2 26.41 0.15 35.28
C MET A 2 27.00 -1.17 34.77
N THR A 3 27.34 -2.07 35.68
CA THR A 3 27.62 -3.47 35.37
C THR A 3 26.31 -4.19 35.07
N LEU A 4 26.02 -4.41 33.79
CA LEU A 4 24.90 -5.27 33.37
C LEU A 4 25.20 -6.72 33.79
N LYS A 5 24.19 -7.40 34.33
CA LYS A 5 24.30 -8.84 34.62
C LYS A 5 24.44 -9.60 33.29
N PRO A 6 25.27 -10.66 33.24
CA PRO A 6 25.38 -11.49 32.04
C PRO A 6 24.01 -12.06 31.69
N MET A 7 23.57 -11.84 30.45
CA MET A 7 22.32 -12.39 29.92
C MET A 7 22.56 -13.82 29.40
N GLY A 8 21.65 -14.74 29.74
CA GLY A 8 21.71 -16.14 29.30
C GLY A 8 22.50 -17.07 30.22
N THR A 9 22.48 -18.37 29.90
CA THR A 9 23.25 -19.40 30.63
C THR A 9 24.56 -19.63 29.88
N PRO A 10 25.74 -19.49 30.51
CA PRO A 10 27.02 -19.75 29.85
C PRO A 10 27.06 -21.14 29.19
N GLY A 11 27.50 -21.21 27.94
CA GLY A 11 27.55 -22.46 27.16
C GLY A 11 26.23 -22.90 26.52
N LYS A 12 25.12 -22.19 26.78
CA LYS A 12 23.82 -22.46 26.15
C LYS A 12 23.40 -21.30 25.26
N CYS A 13 23.30 -21.57 23.96
CA CYS A 13 22.79 -20.59 23.00
C CYS A 13 21.36 -20.16 23.40
N PRO A 14 21.04 -18.85 23.41
CA PRO A 14 19.69 -18.38 23.67
C PRO A 14 18.66 -19.08 22.78
N ALA A 15 17.46 -19.36 23.31
CA ALA A 15 16.44 -20.10 22.57
C ALA A 15 16.08 -19.45 21.21
N HIS A 16 16.19 -18.12 21.13
CA HIS A 16 15.95 -17.34 19.90
C HIS A 16 17.12 -17.37 18.90
N GLU A 17 18.33 -17.75 19.35
CA GLU A 17 19.53 -17.89 18.51
C GLU A 17 19.85 -19.36 18.17
N ARG A 18 19.04 -20.30 18.66
CA ARG A 18 19.23 -21.74 18.43
C ARG A 18 19.31 -22.05 16.92
N ALA A 19 20.41 -22.68 16.50
CA ALA A 19 20.62 -23.11 15.12
C ALA A 19 19.54 -24.09 14.63
N TRP A 20 19.21 -24.04 13.34
CA TRP A 20 18.28 -24.96 12.69
C TRP A 20 18.98 -26.27 12.32
N THR A 21 18.36 -27.41 12.60
CA THR A 21 18.90 -28.71 12.17
C THR A 21 18.44 -29.04 10.74
N PRO A 22 19.16 -29.91 10.00
CA PRO A 22 18.73 -30.36 8.68
C PRO A 22 17.34 -31.02 8.68
N GLU A 23 16.98 -31.74 9.75
CA GLU A 23 15.68 -32.39 9.89
C GLU A 23 14.55 -31.36 10.08
N GLU A 24 14.81 -30.30 10.86
CA GLU A 24 13.89 -29.17 10.99
C GLU A 24 13.69 -28.45 9.64
N GLU A 25 14.76 -28.28 8.85
CA GLU A 25 14.68 -27.68 7.51
C GLU A 25 13.84 -28.52 6.55
N GLU A 26 14.11 -29.82 6.46
CA GLU A 26 13.40 -30.75 5.57
C GLU A 26 11.90 -30.81 5.92
N LEU A 27 11.56 -30.79 7.22
CA LEU A 27 10.17 -30.74 7.65
C LEU A 27 9.49 -29.44 7.22
N VAL A 28 10.15 -28.30 7.37
CA VAL A 28 9.62 -26.99 6.92
C VAL A 28 9.41 -26.98 5.40
N ILE A 29 10.35 -27.51 4.63
CA ILE A 29 10.26 -27.59 3.15
C ILE A 29 9.11 -28.49 2.73
N SER A 30 9.00 -29.68 3.31
CA SER A 30 7.97 -30.67 2.94
C SER A 30 6.54 -30.21 3.26
N LEU A 31 6.37 -29.36 4.29
CA LEU A 31 5.09 -28.79 4.72
C LEU A 31 4.77 -27.43 4.09
N TYR A 32 5.72 -26.80 3.42
CA TYR A 32 5.53 -25.52 2.75
C TYR A 32 4.35 -25.58 1.76
N ARG A 33 3.46 -24.59 1.83
CA ARG A 33 2.15 -24.52 1.12
C ARG A 33 1.08 -25.55 1.51
N LYS A 34 1.39 -26.54 2.35
CA LYS A 34 0.42 -27.54 2.83
C LYS A 34 -0.18 -27.17 4.19
N LYS A 35 0.58 -26.43 5.01
CA LYS A 35 0.19 -26.03 6.36
C LYS A 35 0.49 -24.55 6.62
N SER A 36 -0.25 -23.97 7.55
CA SER A 36 0.03 -22.64 8.09
C SER A 36 1.32 -22.62 8.90
N LEU A 37 1.93 -21.43 9.07
CA LEU A 37 3.18 -21.29 9.82
C LEU A 37 3.05 -21.76 11.28
N THR A 38 1.89 -21.56 11.89
CA THR A 38 1.57 -22.02 13.25
C THR A 38 1.48 -23.54 13.34
N GLU A 39 0.89 -24.20 12.35
CA GLU A 39 0.85 -25.66 12.30
C GLU A 39 2.22 -26.27 12.03
N ILE A 40 3.02 -25.67 11.14
CA ILE A 40 4.41 -26.11 10.89
C ILE A 40 5.22 -25.99 12.18
N ALA A 41 5.11 -24.87 12.89
CA ALA A 41 5.77 -24.63 14.16
C ALA A 41 5.41 -25.70 15.22
N ALA A 42 4.14 -26.09 15.29
CA ALA A 42 3.66 -27.11 16.23
C ALA A 42 4.14 -28.54 15.91
N LEU A 43 4.49 -28.82 14.65
CA LEU A 43 4.98 -30.14 14.20
C LEU A 43 6.51 -30.29 14.34
N LEU A 44 7.23 -29.21 14.63
CA LEU A 44 8.68 -29.27 14.80
C LEU A 44 9.05 -29.96 16.12
N PRO A 45 10.12 -30.78 16.12
CA PRO A 45 10.54 -31.53 17.29
C PRO A 45 10.89 -30.61 18.46
N ALA A 46 10.73 -31.12 19.69
CA ALA A 46 11.06 -30.40 20.92
C ALA A 46 12.52 -29.88 20.88
N PRO A 47 12.78 -28.64 21.33
CA PRO A 47 11.90 -27.77 22.11
C PRO A 47 10.89 -26.95 21.27
N GLY A 48 10.75 -27.24 19.97
CA GLY A 48 9.83 -26.53 19.07
C GLY A 48 10.38 -25.19 18.57
N ARG A 49 9.56 -24.49 17.78
CA ARG A 49 9.82 -23.16 17.23
C ARG A 49 8.54 -22.32 17.26
N SER A 50 8.67 -21.01 17.21
CA SER A 50 7.53 -20.12 16.97
C SER A 50 7.21 -20.02 15.48
N ALA A 51 5.98 -19.60 15.14
CA ALA A 51 5.59 -19.32 13.77
C ALA A 51 6.50 -18.25 13.12
N ASP A 52 6.94 -17.26 13.89
CA ASP A 52 7.87 -16.22 13.42
C ASP A 52 9.26 -16.78 13.10
N ALA A 53 9.76 -17.74 13.88
CA ALA A 53 11.03 -18.41 13.58
C ALA A 53 10.92 -19.19 12.27
N VAL A 54 9.81 -19.89 12.02
CA VAL A 54 9.54 -20.56 10.74
C VAL A 54 9.46 -19.53 9.60
N ALA A 55 8.82 -18.38 9.82
CA ALA A 55 8.72 -17.32 8.82
C ALA A 55 10.11 -16.78 8.39
N HIS A 56 10.98 -16.50 9.37
CA HIS A 56 12.36 -16.09 9.11
C HIS A 56 13.14 -17.20 8.41
N LYS A 57 12.98 -18.45 8.84
CA LYS A 57 13.67 -19.57 8.19
C LYS A 57 13.28 -19.74 6.73
N LEU A 58 12.00 -19.60 6.41
CA LEU A 58 11.50 -19.62 5.03
C LEU A 58 12.09 -18.49 4.16
N GLN A 59 12.53 -17.37 4.75
CA GLN A 59 13.25 -16.34 4.01
C GLN A 59 14.62 -16.84 3.55
N PHE A 60 15.40 -17.46 4.43
CA PHE A 60 16.70 -18.04 4.07
C PHE A 60 16.57 -19.24 3.14
N LEU A 61 15.60 -20.14 3.40
CA LEU A 61 15.36 -21.30 2.54
C LEU A 61 14.94 -20.89 1.13
N ARG A 62 14.23 -19.76 0.97
CA ARG A 62 13.88 -19.20 -0.34
C ARG A 62 15.10 -18.78 -1.15
N GLU A 63 16.12 -18.23 -0.50
CA GLU A 63 17.36 -17.83 -1.18
C GLU A 63 18.19 -19.06 -1.59
N ARG A 64 18.21 -20.09 -0.74
CA ARG A 64 18.95 -21.34 -1.00
C ARG A 64 18.24 -22.28 -1.98
N PHE A 65 16.92 -22.33 -1.96
CA PHE A 65 16.08 -23.25 -2.74
C PHE A 65 14.93 -22.49 -3.44
N PRO A 66 15.23 -21.58 -4.39
CA PRO A 66 14.23 -20.72 -5.01
C PRO A 66 13.14 -21.48 -5.78
N ASP A 67 13.48 -22.65 -6.35
CA ASP A 67 12.54 -23.48 -7.11
C ASP A 67 11.56 -24.24 -6.21
N GLN A 68 11.92 -24.49 -4.94
CA GLN A 68 11.08 -25.20 -3.97
C GLN A 68 10.29 -24.24 -3.09
N ILE A 69 10.94 -23.16 -2.64
CA ILE A 69 10.39 -22.21 -1.66
C ILE A 69 10.24 -20.83 -2.31
N GLY A 70 9.19 -20.67 -3.09
CA GLY A 70 8.86 -19.37 -3.69
C GLY A 70 8.34 -18.31 -2.69
N TYR A 71 8.03 -17.13 -3.20
CA TYR A 71 7.11 -16.23 -2.49
C TYR A 71 5.67 -16.75 -2.61
N MET A 72 4.90 -16.70 -1.53
CA MET A 72 3.47 -17.05 -1.57
C MET A 72 2.68 -16.12 -2.50
N ARG A 73 3.13 -14.87 -2.66
CA ARG A 73 2.58 -13.90 -3.60
C ARG A 73 3.71 -13.36 -4.47
N PRO A 74 3.56 -13.32 -5.79
CA PRO A 74 4.58 -12.77 -6.68
C PRO A 74 4.94 -11.34 -6.28
N ARG A 75 6.18 -10.91 -6.54
CA ARG A 75 6.58 -9.50 -6.34
C ARG A 75 5.83 -8.61 -7.34
N TYR A 76 5.79 -7.30 -7.06
CA TYR A 76 5.28 -6.35 -8.05
C TYR A 76 6.26 -6.25 -9.21
N THR A 77 5.75 -6.30 -10.44
CA THR A 77 6.56 -6.03 -11.64
C THR A 77 6.58 -4.52 -11.91
N GLN A 78 7.53 -4.09 -12.74
CA GLN A 78 7.60 -2.68 -13.15
C GLN A 78 6.34 -2.23 -13.90
N GLU A 79 5.75 -3.12 -14.71
CA GLU A 79 4.47 -2.87 -15.40
C GLU A 79 3.33 -2.62 -14.42
N GLN A 80 3.26 -3.42 -13.35
CA GLN A 80 2.26 -3.24 -12.29
C GLN A 80 2.46 -1.91 -11.56
N ASP A 81 3.71 -1.52 -11.28
CA ASP A 81 4.02 -0.23 -10.67
C ASP A 81 3.65 0.95 -11.59
N ASN A 82 3.93 0.83 -12.88
CA ASN A 82 3.54 1.83 -13.87
C ASN A 82 2.02 1.94 -13.98
N PHE A 83 1.31 0.82 -13.92
CA PHE A 83 -0.14 0.80 -13.90
C PHE A 83 -0.71 1.49 -12.65
N ILE A 84 -0.14 1.24 -11.46
CA ILE A 84 -0.53 1.96 -10.23
C ILE A 84 -0.31 3.46 -10.40
N ARG A 85 0.84 3.88 -10.93
CA ARG A 85 1.14 5.31 -11.16
C ARG A 85 0.19 5.96 -12.15
N LYS A 86 -0.16 5.27 -13.22
CA LYS A 86 -1.08 5.80 -14.24
C LYS A 86 -2.50 5.99 -13.69
N ASN A 87 -2.94 5.10 -12.80
CA ASN A 87 -4.34 5.03 -12.37
C ASN A 87 -4.58 5.52 -10.92
N CYS A 88 -3.55 6.03 -10.23
CA CYS A 88 -3.65 6.42 -8.82
C CYS A 88 -4.75 7.47 -8.55
N TYR A 89 -4.99 8.36 -9.51
CA TYR A 89 -5.99 9.42 -9.40
C TYR A 89 -7.41 8.97 -9.76
N MET A 90 -7.54 8.11 -10.77
CA MET A 90 -8.84 7.65 -11.28
C MET A 90 -9.40 6.48 -10.48
N MET A 91 -8.58 5.48 -10.17
CA MET A 91 -9.05 4.22 -9.59
C MET A 91 -8.66 4.08 -8.12
N THR A 92 -9.57 3.57 -7.29
CA THR A 92 -9.29 3.18 -5.91
C THR A 92 -8.25 2.07 -5.84
N ALA A 93 -7.60 1.92 -4.69
CA ALA A 93 -6.63 0.85 -4.46
C ALA A 93 -7.24 -0.56 -4.67
N GLU A 94 -8.55 -0.69 -4.44
CA GLU A 94 -9.29 -1.93 -4.68
C GLU A 94 -9.50 -2.20 -6.17
N GLU A 95 -9.99 -1.22 -6.92
CA GLU A 95 -10.15 -1.33 -8.37
C GLU A 95 -8.82 -1.60 -9.06
N ILE A 96 -7.75 -0.89 -8.65
CA ILE A 96 -6.39 -1.16 -9.16
C ILE A 96 -6.01 -2.61 -8.86
N GLY A 97 -6.22 -3.07 -7.63
CA GLY A 97 -5.89 -4.44 -7.23
C GLY A 97 -6.65 -5.50 -8.03
N ASN A 98 -7.90 -5.22 -8.39
CA ASN A 98 -8.74 -6.09 -9.21
C ASN A 98 -8.29 -6.19 -10.66
N GLN A 99 -7.71 -5.12 -11.22
CA GLN A 99 -7.22 -5.10 -12.61
C GLN A 99 -5.78 -5.59 -12.78
N LEU A 100 -4.99 -5.65 -11.70
CA LEU A 100 -3.64 -6.21 -11.76
C LEU A 100 -3.67 -7.73 -11.97
N THR A 101 -2.75 -8.25 -12.78
CA THR A 101 -2.53 -9.68 -12.96
C THR A 101 -1.12 -10.06 -12.47
N PRO A 102 -0.97 -10.95 -11.47
CA PRO A 102 -2.03 -11.55 -10.66
C PRO A 102 -2.77 -10.51 -9.78
N ARG A 103 -4.03 -10.81 -9.45
CA ARG A 103 -4.89 -9.95 -8.62
C ARG A 103 -4.23 -9.61 -7.29
N ARG A 104 -4.35 -8.35 -6.88
CA ARG A 104 -3.80 -7.81 -5.62
C ARG A 104 -4.92 -7.35 -4.71
N THR A 105 -4.69 -7.47 -3.40
CA THR A 105 -5.61 -6.92 -2.40
C THR A 105 -5.44 -5.41 -2.29
N ARG A 106 -6.51 -4.70 -1.92
CA ARG A 106 -6.50 -3.26 -1.61
C ARG A 106 -5.30 -2.88 -0.73
N THR A 107 -5.11 -3.58 0.39
CA THR A 107 -4.01 -3.33 1.33
C THR A 107 -2.63 -3.48 0.69
N SER A 108 -2.45 -4.48 -0.18
CA SER A 108 -1.18 -4.70 -0.89
C SER A 108 -0.86 -3.54 -1.83
N VAL A 109 -1.86 -3.05 -2.58
CA VAL A 109 -1.72 -1.91 -3.48
C VAL A 109 -1.41 -0.63 -2.69
N MET A 110 -2.09 -0.38 -1.56
CA MET A 110 -1.82 0.78 -0.70
C MET A 110 -0.39 0.78 -0.17
N HIS A 111 0.10 -0.37 0.33
CA HIS A 111 1.50 -0.49 0.76
C HIS A 111 2.47 -0.28 -0.38
N ARG A 112 2.17 -0.81 -1.58
CA ARG A 112 3.04 -0.63 -2.75
C ARG A 112 3.09 0.84 -3.18
N ALA A 113 1.95 1.50 -3.33
CA ALA A 113 1.86 2.92 -3.67
C ALA A 113 2.66 3.79 -2.69
N ARG A 114 2.54 3.54 -1.37
CA ARG A 114 3.35 4.23 -0.36
C ARG A 114 4.85 4.06 -0.58
N ARG A 115 5.31 2.86 -0.93
CA ARG A 115 6.73 2.60 -1.24
C ARG A 115 7.19 3.26 -2.54
N LEU A 116 6.28 3.49 -3.48
CA LEU A 116 6.53 4.22 -4.72
C LEU A 116 6.43 5.75 -4.55
N GLY A 117 6.04 6.24 -3.37
CA GLY A 117 5.79 7.66 -3.12
C GLY A 117 4.46 8.18 -3.68
N ILE A 118 3.60 7.29 -4.18
CA ILE A 118 2.34 7.63 -4.84
C ILE A 118 1.24 7.79 -3.78
N ARG A 119 0.46 8.88 -3.89
CA ARG A 119 -0.74 9.08 -3.07
C ARG A 119 -1.97 8.59 -3.83
N LEU A 120 -2.77 7.73 -3.19
CA LEU A 120 -4.02 7.18 -3.75
C LEU A 120 -5.28 7.92 -3.25
N TYR A 121 -5.14 9.16 -2.75
CA TYR A 121 -6.29 9.94 -2.31
C TYR A 121 -7.14 10.33 -3.52
N LYS A 122 -8.46 10.31 -3.34
CA LYS A 122 -9.39 10.61 -4.41
C LYS A 122 -9.68 12.09 -4.43
N CYS A 123 -9.48 12.68 -5.60
CA CYS A 123 -9.88 14.03 -5.96
C CYS A 123 -11.00 13.94 -6.97
N GLY A 124 -11.68 15.05 -7.20
CA GLY A 124 -12.67 15.07 -8.24
C GLY A 124 -13.90 14.23 -7.93
N ASP A 125 -14.58 13.85 -8.99
CA ASP A 125 -15.75 12.97 -8.94
C ASP A 125 -15.41 11.55 -8.48
N ASN A 126 -14.12 11.21 -8.47
CA ASN A 126 -13.64 9.95 -7.91
C ASN A 126 -13.68 9.92 -6.37
N SER A 127 -13.93 11.06 -5.70
CA SER A 127 -14.03 11.12 -4.25
C SER A 127 -15.44 10.74 -3.79
N PRO A 128 -15.58 9.81 -2.82
CA PRO A 128 -16.89 9.41 -2.29
C PRO A 128 -17.59 10.53 -1.50
N HIS A 129 -16.90 11.63 -1.24
CA HIS A 129 -17.44 12.81 -0.54
C HIS A 129 -17.72 13.98 -1.50
N THR A 130 -17.70 13.75 -2.81
CA THR A 130 -17.96 14.78 -3.79
C THR A 130 -19.42 15.22 -3.75
N LYS A 131 -19.61 16.53 -3.62
CA LYS A 131 -20.92 17.19 -3.62
C LYS A 131 -21.19 17.99 -4.90
N TYR A 132 -20.12 18.38 -5.60
CA TYR A 132 -20.13 19.21 -6.79
C TYR A 132 -19.24 18.54 -7.83
N GLU A 133 -19.81 18.32 -9.01
CA GLU A 133 -19.18 17.58 -10.10
C GLU A 133 -17.99 18.36 -10.69
N ASP A 134 -17.04 17.65 -11.30
CA ASP A 134 -15.85 18.30 -11.88
C ASP A 134 -16.23 19.26 -13.02
N GLU A 135 -17.29 18.96 -13.79
CA GLU A 135 -17.81 19.84 -14.84
C GLU A 135 -18.26 21.21 -14.30
N ASP A 136 -19.04 21.23 -13.21
CA ASP A 136 -19.47 22.48 -12.56
C ASP A 136 -18.27 23.27 -12.03
N VAL A 137 -17.29 22.59 -11.44
CA VAL A 137 -16.07 23.22 -10.91
C VAL A 137 -15.25 23.84 -12.04
N GLU A 138 -15.11 23.15 -13.17
CA GLU A 138 -14.43 23.66 -14.35
C GLU A 138 -15.15 24.86 -14.95
N LEU A 139 -16.49 24.84 -15.03
CA LEU A 139 -17.25 25.98 -15.52
C LEU A 139 -17.17 27.19 -14.57
N ILE A 140 -17.23 26.98 -13.25
CA ILE A 140 -17.02 28.03 -12.24
C ILE A 140 -15.65 28.67 -12.41
N ARG A 141 -14.60 27.86 -12.59
CA ARG A 141 -13.23 28.35 -12.83
C ARG A 141 -13.12 29.11 -14.13
N GLY A 142 -13.62 28.55 -15.23
CA GLY A 142 -13.64 29.20 -16.54
C GLY A 142 -14.32 30.56 -16.49
N LEU A 143 -15.52 30.64 -15.91
CA LEU A 143 -16.24 31.92 -15.74
C LEU A 143 -15.44 32.93 -14.91
N ARG A 144 -14.79 32.47 -13.84
CA ARG A 144 -14.00 33.36 -12.97
C ARG A 144 -12.73 33.86 -13.66
N ASP A 145 -12.10 33.03 -14.49
CA ASP A 145 -10.85 33.34 -15.17
C ASP A 145 -11.06 34.16 -16.45
N SER A 146 -12.21 34.00 -17.11
CA SER A 146 -12.50 34.63 -18.41
C SER A 146 -13.39 35.87 -18.32
N SER A 147 -13.85 36.27 -17.13
CA SER A 147 -14.78 37.40 -16.97
C SER A 147 -14.58 38.13 -15.63
N ASP A 148 -15.13 39.34 -15.53
CA ASP A 148 -15.11 40.14 -14.29
C ASP A 148 -16.19 39.74 -13.26
N LEU A 149 -16.86 38.60 -13.48
CA LEU A 149 -17.94 38.15 -12.60
C LEU A 149 -17.42 37.87 -11.18
N THR A 150 -18.14 38.38 -10.19
CA THR A 150 -17.90 38.11 -8.78
C THR A 150 -18.31 36.68 -8.41
N PHE A 151 -17.70 36.12 -7.35
CA PHE A 151 -18.13 34.80 -6.82
C PHE A 151 -19.62 34.74 -6.46
N ARG A 152 -20.24 35.89 -6.12
CA ARG A 152 -21.68 35.97 -5.84
C ARG A 152 -22.50 35.80 -7.12
N GLU A 153 -22.11 36.46 -8.20
CA GLU A 153 -22.79 36.37 -9.49
C GLU A 153 -22.61 34.98 -10.11
N ILE A 154 -21.40 34.42 -10.01
CA ILE A 154 -21.13 33.04 -10.46
C ILE A 154 -21.96 32.06 -9.64
N GLY A 155 -21.88 32.10 -8.30
CA GLY A 155 -22.64 31.19 -7.44
C GLY A 155 -24.15 31.25 -7.68
N GLY A 156 -24.68 32.45 -7.91
CA GLY A 156 -26.09 32.63 -8.29
C GLY A 156 -26.52 31.85 -9.54
N LYS A 157 -25.62 31.64 -10.52
CA LYS A 157 -25.90 30.86 -11.74
C LYS A 157 -26.00 29.36 -11.46
N PHE A 158 -25.34 28.86 -10.42
CA PHE A 158 -25.35 27.44 -10.01
C PHE A 158 -26.26 27.16 -8.81
N ALA A 159 -26.98 28.18 -8.31
CA ALA A 159 -27.70 28.12 -7.04
C ALA A 159 -26.81 27.73 -5.83
N ILE A 160 -25.55 28.18 -5.85
CA ILE A 160 -24.55 27.97 -4.79
C ILE A 160 -24.26 29.31 -4.11
N ASP A 161 -24.00 29.30 -2.80
CA ASP A 161 -23.60 30.52 -2.11
C ASP A 161 -22.19 31.00 -2.54
N LYS A 162 -21.93 32.29 -2.31
CA LYS A 162 -20.67 32.94 -2.70
C LYS A 162 -19.44 32.25 -2.08
N ASP A 163 -19.52 31.83 -0.83
CA ASP A 163 -18.36 31.31 -0.09
C ASP A 163 -18.06 29.87 -0.51
N THR A 164 -19.08 29.05 -0.75
CA THR A 164 -18.92 27.74 -1.37
C THR A 164 -18.37 27.87 -2.78
N THR A 165 -18.87 28.80 -3.61
CA THR A 165 -18.34 29.04 -4.97
C THR A 165 -16.86 29.41 -4.93
N ARG A 166 -16.46 30.27 -3.98
CA ARG A 166 -15.06 30.64 -3.75
C ARG A 166 -14.22 29.43 -3.33
N TRP A 167 -14.75 28.59 -2.44
CA TRP A 167 -14.06 27.37 -2.00
C TRP A 167 -13.86 26.39 -3.17
N LEU A 168 -14.88 26.19 -4.02
CA LEU A 168 -14.79 25.35 -5.20
C LEU A 168 -13.69 25.82 -6.14
N TYR A 169 -13.63 27.14 -6.38
CA TYR A 169 -12.60 27.72 -7.23
C TYR A 169 -11.17 27.42 -6.73
N TYR A 170 -10.85 27.73 -5.47
CA TYR A 170 -9.47 27.64 -4.96
C TYR A 170 -9.05 26.25 -4.45
N HIS A 171 -9.99 25.45 -3.95
CA HIS A 171 -9.65 24.29 -3.11
C HIS A 171 -10.22 22.97 -3.60
N ARG A 172 -11.23 22.98 -4.47
CA ARG A 172 -11.83 21.74 -4.97
C ARG A 172 -11.00 21.17 -6.11
N HIS A 173 -10.00 20.37 -5.77
CA HIS A 173 -9.10 19.77 -6.76
C HIS A 173 -9.74 18.63 -7.55
N THR A 174 -9.64 18.69 -8.87
CA THR A 174 -9.97 17.58 -9.78
C THR A 174 -8.82 16.57 -9.81
N ALA A 175 -9.01 15.43 -10.47
CA ALA A 175 -7.93 14.47 -10.69
C ALA A 175 -6.76 15.10 -11.47
N ILE A 176 -7.05 16.01 -12.41
CA ILE A 176 -6.06 16.71 -13.22
C ILE A 176 -5.22 17.67 -12.36
N ASP A 177 -5.85 18.43 -11.45
CA ASP A 177 -5.12 19.32 -10.53
C ASP A 177 -4.10 18.56 -9.67
N ALA A 178 -4.48 17.35 -9.23
CA ALA A 178 -3.63 16.48 -8.42
C ALA A 178 -2.44 15.92 -9.21
N ILE A 179 -2.63 15.64 -10.50
CA ILE A 179 -1.57 15.30 -11.46
C ILE A 179 -0.64 16.50 -11.61
N VAL A 180 -1.16 17.67 -11.98
CA VAL A 180 -0.36 18.89 -12.21
C VAL A 180 0.52 19.24 -11.00
N ARG A 181 0.00 19.09 -9.78
CA ARG A 181 0.77 19.29 -8.54
C ARG A 181 1.90 18.28 -8.29
N GLU A 182 1.82 17.08 -8.86
CA GLU A 182 2.88 16.08 -8.78
C GLU A 182 4.02 16.41 -9.76
N TYR A 183 3.69 16.94 -10.94
CA TYR A 183 4.66 17.23 -12.00
C TYR A 183 5.28 18.63 -11.95
N LEU A 184 4.64 19.60 -11.29
CA LEU A 184 5.19 20.95 -11.14
C LEU A 184 6.13 21.05 -9.92
N PRO A 185 7.30 21.71 -10.07
CA PRO A 185 8.20 21.97 -8.94
C PRO A 185 7.54 22.88 -7.90
N ARG A 186 7.87 22.64 -6.64
CA ARG A 186 7.34 23.39 -5.48
C ARG A 186 8.20 24.59 -5.15
#